data_AF-A0A535JM33-F1
#
_entry.id   AF-A0A535JM33-F1
#
_cell.length_a   1.000
_cell.length_b   1.000
_cell.length_c   1.000
_cell.angle_alpha   90.00
_cell.angle_beta   90.00
_cell.angle_gamma   90.00
#
_symmetry.space_group_name_H-M   'P 1'
#
loop_
_entity.id
_entity.type
_entity.pdbx_description
1 polymer ?
#
loop_
_entity_poly.entity_id
_entity_poly.type
_entity_poly.pdbx_seq_one_letter_code
_entity_poly.pdbx_strand_id
1 'polypeptide(L)'
;MAGGRHRVRGGSRVQRPGRATVSPDVASNRPLLDKLGVKPGARIAIVHLDDPKFVSLLRGRTSDIVQGRPSSPCDLVFFGAEQPTDLERIRDLKAWIEPDGAIWVVRPKGGRALLRDTDVIDAGLAAGLVDNKIASFSETHGAMRLVFRLRDRPPKARARSASTARKRGLVR
;
A
#
# COMPACT_ATOMS: atom_id res chain seq x y z
N MET A 1 2.40 55.41 58.69
CA MET A 1 2.99 55.47 57.34
C MET A 1 3.48 54.07 56.98
N ALA A 2 2.97 53.53 55.87
CA ALA A 2 3.37 52.38 55.03
C ALA A 2 4.26 51.25 55.64
N GLY A 3 4.01 49.95 55.43
CA GLY A 3 3.10 49.22 54.53
C GLY A 3 3.61 47.78 54.30
N GLY A 4 2.76 46.92 53.73
CA GLY A 4 3.12 45.65 53.07
C GLY A 4 3.34 44.43 53.98
N ARG A 5 2.37 43.50 54.12
CA ARG A 5 2.17 42.29 53.28
C ARG A 5 3.46 41.44 53.21
N HIS A 6 3.53 40.17 53.61
CA HIS A 6 2.70 39.04 53.19
C HIS A 6 3.06 37.76 53.98
N ARG A 7 2.08 36.83 54.11
CA ARG A 7 2.25 35.42 54.57
C ARG A 7 3.23 34.66 53.67
N VAL A 8 3.93 33.66 54.23
CA VAL A 8 3.90 32.23 53.81
C VAL A 8 4.90 31.38 54.62
N ARG A 9 4.48 30.16 55.02
CA ARG A 9 5.22 28.88 55.15
C ARG A 9 4.33 27.93 55.95
N GLY A 10 4.06 26.68 55.60
CA GLY A 10 4.38 25.87 54.43
C GLY A 10 3.63 24.56 54.64
N GLY A 11 2.64 24.27 53.79
CA GLY A 11 1.94 22.99 53.79
C GLY A 11 2.65 22.03 52.86
N SER A 12 3.16 20.92 53.41
CA SER A 12 3.79 19.83 52.66
C SER A 12 2.78 19.22 51.68
N ARG A 13 3.01 19.45 50.38
CA ARG A 13 2.30 18.77 49.30
C ARG A 13 3.06 17.51 48.93
N VAL A 14 2.50 16.36 49.27
CA VAL A 14 2.92 15.04 48.81
C VAL A 14 2.92 15.03 47.28
N GLN A 15 4.10 14.92 46.67
CA GLN A 15 4.26 14.74 45.23
C GLN A 15 4.02 13.27 44.89
N ARG A 16 2.96 13.01 44.12
CA ARG A 16 2.78 11.73 43.43
C ARG A 16 3.63 11.79 42.15
N PRO A 17 4.51 10.83 41.86
CA PRO A 17 5.18 10.80 40.57
C PRO A 17 4.13 10.49 39.50
N GLY A 18 3.86 11.46 38.64
CA GLY A 18 3.12 11.26 37.42
C GLY A 18 3.88 10.26 36.55
N ARG A 19 3.27 9.10 36.30
CA ARG A 19 3.74 8.14 35.33
C ARG A 19 3.68 8.81 33.95
N ALA A 20 4.79 9.34 33.48
CA ALA A 20 4.96 9.67 32.08
C ALA A 20 4.96 8.34 31.31
N THR A 21 3.79 7.90 30.86
CA THR A 21 3.71 6.96 29.73
C THR A 21 4.12 7.74 28.49
N VAL A 22 5.43 7.78 28.24
CA VAL A 22 5.93 7.82 26.86
C VAL A 22 5.53 6.48 26.26
N SER A 23 4.36 6.45 25.64
CA SER A 23 4.07 5.41 24.66
C SER A 23 5.10 5.57 23.54
N PRO A 24 5.88 4.54 23.19
CA PRO A 24 6.60 4.61 21.93
C PRO A 24 5.54 4.74 20.85
N ASP A 25 5.69 5.73 19.97
CA ASP A 25 4.94 5.82 18.72
C ASP A 25 5.11 4.49 17.98
N VAL A 26 4.20 3.55 18.21
CA VAL A 26 3.95 2.46 17.30
C VAL A 26 3.41 3.17 16.08
N ALA A 27 4.32 3.55 15.16
CA ALA A 27 3.97 4.04 13.85
C ALA A 27 2.96 3.03 13.32
N SER A 28 1.69 3.42 13.35
CA SER A 28 0.62 2.51 13.01
C SER A 28 0.87 2.20 11.55
N ASN A 29 1.21 0.95 11.26
CA ASN A 29 1.48 0.54 9.90
C ASN A 29 0.18 0.45 9.07
N ARG A 30 -0.99 0.66 9.70
CA ARG A 30 -2.29 0.90 9.03
C ARG A 30 -2.23 2.12 8.10
N PRO A 31 -1.74 3.29 8.55
CA PRO A 31 -1.40 4.43 7.70
C PRO A 31 -0.66 4.08 6.40
N LEU A 32 0.28 3.13 6.39
CA LEU A 32 0.96 2.74 5.15
C LEU A 32 -0.01 2.02 4.20
N LEU A 33 -0.70 0.97 4.68
CA LEU A 33 -1.65 0.21 3.87
C LEU A 33 -2.79 1.09 3.33
N ASP A 34 -3.29 2.02 4.15
CA ASP A 34 -4.35 2.94 3.76
C ASP A 34 -3.85 3.96 2.70
N LYS A 35 -2.61 4.45 2.83
CA LYS A 35 -1.96 5.28 1.80
C LYS A 35 -1.80 4.52 0.49
N LEU A 36 -1.44 3.24 0.55
CA LEU A 36 -1.27 2.36 -0.60
C LEU A 36 -2.61 1.87 -1.17
N GLY A 37 -3.73 2.15 -0.51
CA GLY A 37 -5.06 1.75 -0.97
C GLY A 37 -5.37 0.27 -0.78
N VAL A 38 -4.68 -0.41 0.14
CA VAL A 38 -4.90 -1.82 0.45
C VAL A 38 -6.20 -1.97 1.25
N LYS A 39 -7.27 -2.37 0.57
CA LYS A 39 -8.58 -2.60 1.18
C LYS A 39 -8.65 -3.98 1.85
N PRO A 40 -9.50 -4.17 2.87
CA PRO A 40 -9.83 -5.50 3.36
C PRO A 40 -10.30 -6.41 2.23
N GLY A 41 -9.78 -7.64 2.18
CA GLY A 41 -10.12 -8.62 1.15
C GLY A 41 -9.59 -8.33 -0.26
N ALA A 42 -8.74 -7.32 -0.44
CA ALA A 42 -8.08 -7.06 -1.73
C ALA A 42 -7.18 -8.23 -2.14
N ARG A 43 -7.14 -8.53 -3.43
CA ARG A 43 -6.22 -9.51 -4.04
C ARG A 43 -4.91 -8.84 -4.38
N ILE A 44 -3.81 -9.40 -3.88
CA ILE A 44 -2.50 -8.76 -3.95
C ILE A 44 -1.47 -9.71 -4.55
N ALA A 45 -0.74 -9.23 -5.54
CA ALA A 45 0.49 -9.89 -5.99
C ALA A 45 1.72 -9.09 -5.52
N ILE A 46 2.77 -9.80 -5.11
CA ILE A 46 4.05 -9.23 -4.72
C ILE A 46 5.12 -9.78 -5.66
N VAL A 47 5.92 -8.89 -6.25
CA VAL A 47 6.90 -9.23 -7.28
C VAL A 47 8.21 -8.52 -6.95
N HIS A 48 9.29 -9.28 -6.80
CA HIS A 48 10.64 -8.75 -6.59
C HIS A 48 10.73 -7.73 -5.43
N LEU A 49 9.87 -7.88 -4.42
CA LEU A 49 9.83 -7.01 -3.24
C LEU A 49 10.04 -7.87 -2.00
N ASP A 50 11.28 -7.90 -1.51
CA ASP A 50 11.64 -8.61 -0.29
C ASP A 50 11.50 -7.68 0.93
N ASP A 51 10.29 -7.61 1.48
CA ASP A 51 10.00 -6.89 2.72
C ASP A 51 9.08 -7.74 3.62
N PRO A 52 9.66 -8.55 4.53
CA PRO A 52 8.89 -9.38 5.45
C PRO A 52 7.95 -8.59 6.36
N LYS A 53 8.32 -7.35 6.72
CA LYS A 53 7.46 -6.49 7.54
C LYS A 53 6.23 -6.09 6.76
N PHE A 54 6.40 -5.68 5.51
CA PHE A 54 5.29 -5.34 4.62
C PHE A 54 4.37 -6.55 4.37
N VAL A 55 4.93 -7.73 4.12
CA VAL A 55 4.13 -8.97 3.97
C VAL A 55 3.30 -9.26 5.22
N SER A 56 3.88 -9.12 6.41
CA SER A 56 3.17 -9.29 7.68
C SER A 56 2.01 -8.30 7.82
N LEU A 57 2.20 -7.05 7.41
CA LEU A 57 1.13 -6.05 7.40
C LEU A 57 -0.01 -6.41 6.47
N LEU A 58 0.32 -6.84 5.25
CA LEU A 58 -0.68 -7.27 4.27
C LEU A 58 -1.50 -8.44 4.81
N ARG A 59 -0.87 -9.42 5.46
CA ARG A 59 -1.54 -10.56 6.09
C ARG A 59 -2.52 -10.15 7.19
N GLY A 60 -2.28 -9.02 7.84
CA GLY A 60 -3.22 -8.43 8.80
C GLY A 60 -4.45 -7.75 8.17
N ARG A 61 -4.49 -7.58 6.84
CA ARG A 61 -5.57 -6.88 6.11
C ARG A 61 -6.28 -7.77 5.09
N THR A 62 -5.57 -8.68 4.45
CA THR A 62 -6.11 -9.61 3.46
C THR A 62 -5.38 -10.95 3.50
N SER A 63 -6.09 -12.03 3.20
CA SER A 63 -5.53 -13.37 3.06
C SER A 63 -5.14 -13.72 1.63
N ASP A 64 -5.67 -12.99 0.63
CA ASP A 64 -5.44 -13.25 -0.79
C ASP A 64 -4.18 -12.52 -1.28
N ILE A 65 -3.03 -13.11 -0.95
CA ILE A 65 -1.70 -12.60 -1.28
C ILE A 65 -0.93 -13.71 -1.97
N VAL A 66 -0.44 -13.42 -3.18
CA VAL A 66 0.44 -14.29 -3.96
C VAL A 66 1.81 -13.67 -4.14
N GLN A 67 2.85 -14.51 -4.12
CA GLN A 67 4.20 -14.15 -4.52
C GLN A 67 4.38 -14.55 -5.99
N GLY A 68 4.73 -13.59 -6.85
CA GLY A 68 4.84 -13.79 -8.29
C GLY A 68 3.50 -13.70 -9.04
N ARG A 69 3.36 -14.48 -10.11
CA ARG A 69 2.24 -14.36 -11.06
C ARG A 69 0.92 -14.88 -10.45
N PRO A 70 -0.14 -14.06 -10.40
CA PRO A 70 -1.44 -14.51 -9.92
C PRO A 70 -2.16 -15.37 -10.97
N SER A 71 -3.07 -16.22 -10.51
CA SER A 71 -3.94 -17.04 -11.36
C SER A 71 -5.13 -16.27 -11.96
N SER A 72 -5.46 -15.10 -11.40
CA SER A 72 -6.48 -14.18 -11.88
C SER A 72 -6.05 -12.73 -11.64
N PRO A 73 -6.61 -11.73 -12.35
CA PRO A 73 -6.21 -10.34 -12.13
C PRO A 73 -6.42 -9.89 -10.68
N CYS A 74 -5.44 -9.17 -10.13
CA CYS A 74 -5.42 -8.67 -8.76
C CYS A 74 -5.91 -7.21 -8.68
N ASP A 75 -6.28 -6.78 -7.48
CA ASP A 75 -6.60 -5.36 -7.23
C ASP A 75 -5.32 -4.52 -7.17
N LEU A 76 -4.25 -5.07 -6.59
CA LEU A 76 -2.95 -4.41 -6.44
C LEU A 76 -1.79 -5.37 -6.74
N VAL A 77 -0.80 -4.87 -7.48
CA VAL A 77 0.51 -5.51 -7.63
C VAL A 77 1.54 -4.61 -6.93
N PHE A 78 2.33 -5.15 -6.01
CA PHE A 78 3.49 -4.47 -5.44
C PHE A 78 4.75 -5.02 -6.11
N PHE A 79 5.44 -4.16 -6.84
CA PHE A 79 6.59 -4.52 -7.65
C PHE A 79 7.83 -3.78 -7.16
N GLY A 80 8.83 -4.49 -6.66
CA GLY A 80 10.13 -3.93 -6.31
C GLY A 80 11.00 -3.77 -7.56
N ALA A 81 11.56 -2.57 -7.75
CA ALA A 81 12.45 -2.24 -8.86
C ALA A 81 13.66 -1.45 -8.34
N GLU A 82 14.86 -1.88 -8.72
CA GLU A 82 16.11 -1.25 -8.29
C GLU A 82 16.82 -0.54 -9.45
N GLN A 83 16.64 -1.04 -10.67
CA GLN A 83 17.35 -0.60 -11.87
C GLN A 83 16.41 -0.35 -13.05
N PRO A 84 16.75 0.54 -14.00
CA PRO A 84 15.87 0.88 -15.12
C PRO A 84 15.37 -0.34 -15.93
N THR A 85 16.21 -1.37 -16.09
CA THR A 85 15.84 -2.61 -16.80
C THR A 85 14.72 -3.39 -16.12
N ASP A 86 14.53 -3.23 -14.81
CA ASP A 86 13.43 -3.89 -14.09
C ASP A 86 12.07 -3.40 -14.59
N LEU A 87 11.99 -2.13 -15.02
CA LEU A 87 10.76 -1.49 -15.44
C LEU A 87 10.17 -2.07 -16.74
N GLU A 88 10.96 -2.83 -17.52
CA GLU A 88 10.48 -3.56 -18.70
C GLU A 88 9.33 -4.51 -18.34
N ARG A 89 9.31 -5.02 -17.11
CA ARG A 89 8.25 -5.91 -16.59
C ARG A 89 6.89 -5.24 -16.44
N ILE A 90 6.82 -3.91 -16.40
CA ILE A 90 5.55 -3.18 -16.21
C ILE A 90 4.52 -3.58 -17.29
N ARG A 91 4.98 -3.84 -18.52
CA ARG A 91 4.12 -4.29 -19.62
C ARG A 91 3.43 -5.61 -19.29
N ASP A 92 4.14 -6.56 -18.69
CA ASP A 92 3.58 -7.86 -18.32
C ASP A 92 2.70 -7.76 -17.07
N LEU A 93 3.14 -6.98 -16.08
CA LEU A 93 2.39 -6.75 -14.84
C LEU A 93 1.06 -6.04 -15.08
N LYS A 94 0.95 -5.23 -16.13
CA LYS A 94 -0.32 -4.62 -16.56
C LYS A 94 -1.41 -5.66 -16.82
N ALA A 95 -1.05 -6.84 -17.34
CA ALA A 95 -2.01 -7.91 -17.58
C ALA A 95 -2.49 -8.61 -16.29
N TRP A 96 -1.85 -8.32 -15.15
CA TRP A 96 -2.14 -8.95 -13.87
C TRP A 96 -3.08 -8.12 -13.00
N ILE A 97 -3.42 -6.89 -13.39
CA ILE A 97 -4.30 -6.02 -12.62
C ILE A 97 -5.71 -5.98 -13.23
N GLU A 98 -6.70 -5.89 -12.36
CA GLU A 98 -8.07 -5.53 -12.74
C GLU A 98 -8.09 -4.16 -13.45
N PRO A 99 -9.11 -3.85 -14.26
CA PRO A 99 -9.17 -2.56 -14.95
C PRO A 99 -9.16 -1.34 -14.01
N ASP A 100 -9.73 -1.50 -12.82
CA ASP A 100 -9.71 -0.52 -11.72
C ASP A 100 -8.59 -0.77 -10.68
N GLY A 101 -7.72 -1.74 -10.94
CA GLY A 101 -6.55 -2.07 -10.14
C GLY A 101 -5.36 -1.15 -10.38
N ALA A 102 -4.23 -1.47 -9.73
CA ALA A 102 -3.02 -0.67 -9.84
C ALA A 102 -1.73 -1.48 -9.63
N ILE A 103 -0.64 -0.97 -10.18
CA ILE A 103 0.72 -1.41 -9.87
C ILE A 103 1.36 -0.35 -8.98
N TRP A 104 1.89 -0.75 -7.83
CA TRP A 104 2.79 0.07 -7.02
C TRP A 104 4.22 -0.35 -7.33
N VAL A 105 4.96 0.51 -8.03
CA VAL A 105 6.40 0.36 -8.25
C VAL A 105 7.12 0.91 -7.02
N VAL A 106 7.75 0.03 -6.24
CA VAL A 106 8.50 0.33 -5.02
C VAL A 106 9.97 0.37 -5.38
N ARG A 107 10.62 1.52 -5.17
CA ARG A 107 12.01 1.75 -5.58
C ARG A 107 12.83 2.46 -4.50
N PRO A 108 14.15 2.24 -4.41
CA PRO A 108 15.02 2.99 -3.50
C PRO A 108 14.94 4.49 -3.76
N LYS A 109 14.88 5.32 -2.71
CA LYS A 109 14.89 6.79 -2.81
C LYS A 109 16.22 7.39 -2.39
N GLY A 110 16.45 8.64 -2.79
CA GLY A 110 17.67 9.40 -2.49
C GLY A 110 18.65 9.46 -3.66
N GLY A 111 19.69 10.29 -3.53
CA GLY A 111 20.59 10.64 -4.63
C GLY A 111 21.47 9.51 -5.17
N ARG A 112 21.58 8.39 -4.46
CA ARG A 112 22.30 7.18 -4.91
C ARG A 112 21.40 6.15 -5.59
N ALA A 113 20.09 6.38 -5.64
CA ALA A 113 19.18 5.49 -6.33
C ALA A 113 19.46 5.52 -7.83
N LEU A 114 19.60 4.35 -8.45
CA LEU A 114 19.81 4.20 -9.89
C LEU A 114 18.55 4.53 -10.70
N LEU A 115 17.40 4.49 -10.04
CA LEU A 115 16.09 4.66 -10.63
C LEU A 115 15.41 5.92 -10.07
N ARG A 116 14.99 6.81 -10.96
CA ARG A 116 14.28 8.05 -10.65
C ARG A 116 12.80 7.90 -10.92
N ASP A 117 12.00 8.78 -10.33
CA ASP A 117 10.55 8.80 -10.56
C ASP A 117 10.19 9.03 -12.02
N THR A 118 10.97 9.85 -12.75
CA THR A 118 10.79 10.08 -14.18
C THR A 118 10.89 8.79 -14.98
N ASP A 119 11.81 7.90 -14.60
CA ASP A 119 12.03 6.65 -15.32
C ASP A 119 10.81 5.70 -15.13
N VAL A 120 10.18 5.71 -13.95
CA VAL A 120 8.92 5.00 -13.68
C VAL A 120 7.76 5.58 -14.48
N ILE A 121 7.66 6.92 -14.55
CA ILE A 121 6.62 7.61 -15.32
C ILE A 121 6.73 7.22 -16.80
N ASP A 122 7.92 7.32 -17.37
CA ASP A 122 8.18 7.02 -18.79
C ASP A 122 7.85 5.55 -19.10
N ALA A 123 8.29 4.61 -18.25
CA ALA A 123 7.97 3.20 -18.41
C ALA A 123 6.46 2.91 -18.28
N GLY A 124 5.79 3.58 -17.34
CA GLY A 124 4.33 3.52 -17.18
C GLY A 124 3.61 3.99 -18.44
N LEU A 125 3.99 5.14 -18.98
CA LEU A 125 3.41 5.70 -20.21
C LEU A 125 3.66 4.78 -21.41
N ALA A 126 4.86 4.20 -21.55
CA ALA A 126 5.21 3.25 -22.59
C ALA A 126 4.40 1.94 -22.50
N ALA A 127 3.99 1.53 -21.29
CA ALA A 127 3.07 0.41 -21.08
C ALA A 127 1.59 0.80 -21.24
N GLY A 128 1.26 2.07 -21.51
CA GLY A 128 -0.10 2.57 -21.60
C GLY A 128 -0.80 2.71 -20.24
N LEU A 129 -0.01 2.90 -19.18
CA LEU A 129 -0.46 3.28 -17.84
C LEU A 129 -0.16 4.77 -17.60
N VAL A 130 -0.72 5.31 -16.53
CA VAL A 130 -0.38 6.65 -16.01
C VAL A 130 -0.13 6.56 -14.52
N ASP A 131 0.80 7.36 -14.03
CA ASP A 131 0.94 7.58 -12.60
C ASP A 131 -0.19 8.49 -12.10
N ASN A 132 -0.63 8.27 -10.86
CA ASN A 132 -1.58 9.18 -10.21
C ASN A 132 -1.29 9.46 -8.75
N LYS A 133 -0.29 8.78 -8.19
CA LYS A 133 0.06 8.92 -6.78
C LYS A 133 1.49 8.47 -6.54
N ILE A 134 2.16 9.19 -5.66
CA ILE A 134 3.41 8.77 -5.03
C ILE A 134 3.20 8.70 -3.52
N ALA A 135 3.89 7.77 -2.85
CA ALA A 135 3.85 7.61 -1.41
C ALA A 135 5.23 7.22 -0.86
N SER A 136 5.55 7.68 0.36
CA SER A 136 6.68 7.09 1.09
C SER A 136 6.29 5.68 1.52
N PHE A 137 7.07 4.69 1.07
CA PHE A 137 6.86 3.29 1.41
C PHE A 137 7.59 2.94 2.71
N SER A 138 8.85 3.36 2.80
CA SER A 138 9.69 3.21 4.00
C SER A 138 10.66 4.39 4.11
N GLU A 139 11.59 4.33 5.05
CA GLU A 139 12.70 5.28 5.16
C GLU A 139 13.61 5.26 3.94
N THR A 140 13.74 4.12 3.28
CA THR A 140 14.67 3.90 2.15
C THR A 140 13.96 3.80 0.80
N HIS A 141 12.65 3.59 0.77
CA HIS A 141 11.90 3.39 -0.47
C HIS A 141 10.74 4.36 -0.64
N GLY A 142 10.56 4.80 -1.88
CA GLY A 142 9.33 5.43 -2.36
C GLY A 142 8.50 4.41 -3.14
N ALA A 143 7.21 4.69 -3.31
CA ALA A 143 6.34 3.91 -4.18
C ALA A 143 5.54 4.84 -5.09
N MET A 144 5.47 4.50 -6.38
CA MET A 144 4.65 5.19 -7.39
C MET A 144 3.54 4.26 -7.86
N ARG A 145 2.32 4.80 -7.96
CA ARG A 145 1.14 4.07 -8.38
C ARG A 145 0.85 4.30 -9.86
N LEU A 146 0.87 3.24 -10.64
CA LEU A 146 0.50 3.20 -12.05
C LEU A 146 -0.89 2.56 -12.22
N VAL A 147 -1.73 3.17 -13.05
CA VAL A 147 -3.10 2.71 -13.34
C VAL A 147 -3.41 2.80 -14.83
N PHE A 148 -4.45 2.07 -15.27
CA PHE A 148 -5.01 2.29 -16.60
C PHE A 148 -5.47 3.75 -16.76
N ARG A 149 -5.15 4.35 -17.90
CA ARG A 149 -5.79 5.59 -18.34
C ARG A 149 -7.28 5.33 -18.46
N LEU A 150 -8.10 6.31 -18.07
CA LEU A 150 -9.56 6.15 -18.12
C LEU A 150 -10.05 5.76 -19.53
N ARG A 151 -9.47 6.35 -20.57
CA ARG A 151 -9.78 6.06 -21.98
C ARG A 151 -9.32 4.67 -22.46
N ASP A 152 -8.30 4.10 -21.82
CA ASP A 152 -7.66 2.83 -22.23
C ASP A 152 -8.04 1.68 -21.27
N ARG A 153 -8.96 1.93 -20.33
CA ARG A 153 -9.37 0.97 -19.31
C ARG A 153 -10.27 -0.10 -19.95
N PRO A 154 -9.92 -1.39 -19.84
CA PRO A 154 -10.79 -2.44 -20.31
C PRO A 154 -12.12 -2.47 -19.51
N PRO A 155 -13.25 -2.83 -20.13
CA PRO A 155 -14.49 -3.03 -19.39
C PRO A 155 -14.28 -4.14 -18.35
N LYS A 156 -14.79 -3.93 -17.13
CA LYS A 156 -14.75 -4.94 -16.09
C LYS A 156 -15.50 -6.17 -16.59
N ALA A 157 -14.86 -7.33 -16.53
CA ALA A 157 -15.55 -8.58 -16.79
C ALA A 157 -16.72 -8.65 -15.81
N ARG A 158 -17.95 -8.54 -16.32
CA ARG A 158 -19.14 -8.77 -15.50
C ARG A 158 -18.95 -10.18 -14.95
N ALA A 159 -18.90 -10.32 -13.63
CA ALA A 159 -18.90 -11.63 -13.01
C ALA A 159 -20.05 -12.41 -13.65
N ARG A 160 -19.73 -13.48 -14.40
CA ARG A 160 -20.77 -14.37 -14.92
C ARG A 160 -21.40 -14.96 -13.67
N SER A 161 -22.54 -14.41 -13.26
CA SER A 161 -23.35 -15.01 -12.20
C SER A 161 -23.54 -16.47 -12.59
N ALA A 162 -23.03 -17.37 -11.77
CA ALA A 162 -23.37 -18.77 -11.85
C ALA A 162 -24.87 -18.90 -11.52
N SER A 163 -25.70 -18.65 -12.53
CA SER A 163 -27.12 -18.94 -12.55
C SER A 163 -27.38 -19.78 -13.78
N THR A 164 -27.15 -21.07 -13.62
CA THR A 164 -27.98 -22.08 -14.29
C THR A 164 -28.32 -23.11 -13.23
N ALA A 165 -29.60 -23.09 -12.90
CA ALA A 165 -30.21 -23.83 -11.83
C ALA A 165 -30.10 -25.35 -12.05
N ARG A 166 -30.03 -26.06 -10.93
CA ARG A 166 -30.50 -27.44 -10.78
C ARG A 166 -31.89 -27.59 -11.41
N LYS A 167 -32.08 -28.60 -12.25
CA LYS A 167 -33.19 -29.57 -12.26
C LYS A 167 -33.11 -30.48 -13.51
N ARG A 168 -32.44 -31.63 -13.39
CA ARG A 168 -32.89 -32.91 -13.97
C ARG A 168 -33.16 -33.77 -12.73
N GLY A 169 -34.39 -34.09 -12.37
CA GLY A 169 -35.39 -34.66 -13.24
C GLY A 169 -35.41 -36.15 -12.91
N LEU A 170 -36.14 -36.48 -11.85
CA LEU A 170 -36.61 -37.82 -11.53
C LEU A 170 -37.27 -38.42 -12.79
N VAL A 171 -36.76 -39.56 -13.25
CA VAL A 171 -37.49 -40.45 -14.14
C VAL A 171 -37.36 -41.88 -13.60
N ARG A 172 -38.48 -42.31 -13.03
CA ARG A 172 -39.03 -43.65 -12.81
C ARG A 172 -38.08 -44.83 -12.65
#